data_AF-A0A0G0ADN3-F1
#
_entry.id   AF-A0A0G0ADN3-F1
#
_cell.length_a   1.000
_cell.length_b   1.000
_cell.length_c   1.000
_cell.angle_alpha   90.00
_cell.angle_beta   90.00
_cell.angle_gamma   90.00
#
_symmetry.space_group_name_H-M   'P 1'
#
loop_
_entity.id
_entity.type
_entity.pdbx_description
1 polymer ?
#
loop_
_entity_poly.entity_id
_entity_poly.type
_entity_poly.pdbx_seq_one_letter_code
_entity_poly.pdbx_strand_id
1 'polypeptide(L)'
;MINNSIDDNGYENQLLVSFELICLIKWILENEDEKMKKIIVRALNSGLQEELNKKTVLSKEEILDDIQSVLFDFFDMMEGLLTESISEQAVKRVIEKNLMPSIDKIDSSICDDETVRFSIEKTASKLENNYVNADNNCRLDGTLIENYPATKKEITSKEKAKKILMSELLKHWKPKGKSVLN
;
A
#
# COMPACT_ATOMS: atom_id res chain seq x y z
N MET A 1 35.79 -47.57 21.31
CA MET A 1 35.15 -46.30 21.75
C MET A 1 35.53 -45.24 20.75
N ILE A 2 34.62 -44.88 19.85
CA ILE A 2 34.83 -43.81 18.87
C ILE A 2 33.88 -42.69 19.33
N ASN A 3 34.45 -41.61 19.85
CA ASN A 3 33.73 -40.41 20.24
C ASN A 3 33.41 -39.61 18.97
N ASN A 4 32.15 -39.65 18.54
CA ASN A 4 31.61 -38.71 17.57
C ASN A 4 31.19 -37.44 18.34
N SER A 5 32.07 -36.44 18.42
CA SER A 5 31.65 -35.08 18.73
C SER A 5 31.08 -34.47 17.45
N ILE A 6 29.77 -34.57 17.28
CA ILE A 6 29.03 -33.76 16.32
C ILE A 6 29.05 -32.34 16.90
N ASP A 7 29.88 -31.48 16.33
CA ASP A 7 29.91 -30.05 16.65
C ASP A 7 28.56 -29.44 16.24
N ASP A 8 27.71 -29.24 17.25
CA ASP A 8 26.38 -28.65 17.20
C ASP A 8 26.46 -27.11 17.21
N ASN A 9 27.19 -26.53 16.26
CA ASN A 9 27.42 -25.06 16.20
C ASN A 9 27.21 -24.47 14.79
N GLY A 10 26.43 -25.13 13.93
CA GLY A 10 26.33 -24.78 12.50
C GLY A 10 25.00 -24.19 12.00
N TYR A 11 24.00 -23.97 12.86
CA TYR A 11 22.61 -23.76 12.40
C TYR A 11 22.03 -22.33 12.52
N GLU A 12 22.79 -21.32 12.94
CA GLU A 12 22.21 -19.99 13.23
C GLU A 12 21.84 -19.14 11.99
N ASN A 13 22.18 -19.58 10.77
CA ASN A 13 21.95 -18.80 9.55
C ASN A 13 20.91 -19.42 8.61
N GLN A 14 19.94 -20.18 9.13
CA GLN A 14 18.87 -20.71 8.28
C GLN A 14 17.81 -19.63 8.02
N LEU A 15 17.80 -19.12 6.78
CA LEU A 15 16.76 -18.21 6.30
C LEU A 15 15.40 -18.94 6.26
N LEU A 16 14.48 -18.53 7.13
CA LEU A 16 13.09 -18.97 7.09
C LEU A 16 12.29 -18.04 6.19
N VAL A 17 11.83 -18.55 5.05
CA VAL A 17 11.00 -17.82 4.08
C VAL A 17 9.59 -18.41 4.11
N SER A 18 8.57 -17.56 4.11
CA SER A 18 7.18 -18.00 4.05
C SER A 18 6.88 -18.73 2.72
N PHE A 19 6.00 -19.72 2.79
CA PHE A 19 5.61 -20.53 1.62
C PHE A 19 4.95 -19.65 0.53
N GLU A 20 4.14 -18.68 0.95
CA GLU A 20 3.46 -17.72 0.10
C GLU A 20 4.47 -16.90 -0.72
N LEU A 21 5.56 -16.47 -0.09
CA LEU A 21 6.59 -15.68 -0.75
C LEU A 21 7.38 -16.51 -1.77
N ILE A 22 7.65 -17.78 -1.46
CA ILE A 22 8.24 -18.73 -2.41
C ILE A 22 7.32 -18.92 -3.62
N CYS A 23 6.01 -19.11 -3.39
CA CYS A 23 5.02 -19.21 -4.47
C CYS A 23 4.96 -17.93 -5.33
N LEU A 24 5.00 -16.75 -4.70
CA LEU A 24 5.03 -15.48 -5.41
C LEU A 24 6.26 -15.36 -6.31
N ILE A 25 7.45 -15.62 -5.78
CA ILE A 25 8.70 -15.53 -6.53
C ILE A 25 8.69 -16.51 -7.71
N LYS A 26 8.26 -17.75 -7.46
CA LYS A 26 8.12 -18.74 -8.53
C LYS A 26 7.17 -18.24 -9.64
N TRP A 27 6.01 -17.72 -9.26
CA TRP A 27 5.03 -17.22 -10.23
C TRP A 27 5.58 -16.04 -11.04
N ILE A 28 6.27 -15.09 -10.41
CA ILE A 28 6.91 -13.95 -11.08
C ILE A 28 7.97 -14.43 -12.08
N LEU A 29 8.81 -15.39 -11.69
CA LEU A 29 9.85 -15.93 -12.57
C LEU A 29 9.26 -16.66 -13.79
N GLU A 30 8.13 -17.35 -13.62
CA GLU A 30 7.46 -18.09 -14.70
C GLU A 30 6.65 -17.19 -15.65
N ASN A 31 6.17 -16.03 -15.19
CA ASN A 31 5.17 -15.22 -15.92
C ASN A 31 5.62 -13.79 -16.25
N GLU A 32 6.64 -13.27 -15.58
CA GLU A 32 7.03 -11.85 -15.62
C GLU A 32 8.52 -11.63 -15.89
N ASP A 33 9.18 -12.55 -16.59
CA ASP A 33 10.61 -12.51 -16.95
C ASP A 33 11.01 -11.18 -17.62
N GLU A 34 10.21 -10.68 -18.56
CA GLU A 34 10.46 -9.40 -19.24
C GLU A 34 10.36 -8.19 -18.31
N LYS A 35 9.50 -8.23 -17.28
CA LYS A 35 9.43 -7.16 -16.28
C LYS A 35 10.65 -7.21 -15.37
N MET A 36 11.07 -8.41 -14.94
CA MET A 36 12.29 -8.60 -14.16
C MET A 36 13.52 -8.09 -14.93
N LYS A 37 13.64 -8.42 -16.22
CA LYS A 37 14.69 -7.92 -17.11
C LYS A 37 14.69 -6.39 -17.20
N LYS A 38 13.52 -5.75 -17.31
CA LYS A 38 13.40 -4.28 -17.31
C LYS A 38 13.86 -3.66 -15.98
N ILE A 39 13.56 -4.28 -14.84
CA ILE A 39 14.03 -3.83 -13.53
C ILE A 39 15.55 -3.90 -13.46
N ILE A 40 16.15 -5.03 -13.90
CA ILE A 40 17.60 -5.22 -13.93
C ILE A 40 18.27 -4.17 -14.83
N VAL A 41 17.79 -3.99 -16.06
CA VAL A 41 18.35 -2.98 -16.99
C VAL A 41 18.25 -1.57 -16.39
N ARG A 42 17.14 -1.23 -15.74
CA ARG A 42 16.99 0.06 -15.07
C ARG A 42 17.99 0.22 -13.93
N ALA A 43 18.17 -0.80 -13.09
CA ALA A 43 19.11 -0.76 -11.98
C ALA A 43 20.56 -0.59 -12.47
N LEU A 44 20.96 -1.34 -13.51
CA LEU A 44 22.26 -1.19 -14.15
C LEU A 44 22.49 0.23 -14.67
N ASN A 45 21.49 0.81 -15.35
CA ASN A 45 21.57 2.19 -15.84
C ASN A 45 21.52 3.25 -14.73
N SER A 46 21.17 2.88 -13.50
CA SER A 46 20.98 3.80 -12.37
C SER A 46 22.17 3.83 -11.40
N GLY A 47 23.29 3.17 -11.72
CA GLY A 47 24.48 3.21 -10.88
C GLY A 47 24.93 1.86 -10.31
N LEU A 48 24.15 0.78 -10.51
CA LEU A 48 24.49 -0.53 -9.92
C LEU A 48 25.83 -1.06 -10.47
N GLN A 49 26.14 -0.80 -11.74
CA GLN A 49 27.39 -1.23 -12.34
C GLN A 49 28.60 -0.56 -11.68
N GLU A 50 28.48 0.72 -11.34
CA GLU A 50 29.49 1.49 -10.63
C GLU A 50 29.68 1.00 -9.20
N GLU A 51 28.60 0.66 -8.49
CA GLU A 51 28.65 0.10 -7.14
C GLU A 51 29.30 -1.30 -7.10
N LEU A 52 29.01 -2.16 -8.08
CA LEU A 52 29.65 -3.48 -8.19
C LEU A 52 31.17 -3.38 -8.38
N ASN A 53 31.64 -2.37 -9.12
CA ASN A 53 33.06 -2.15 -9.34
C ASN A 53 33.78 -1.60 -8.09
N LYS A 54 33.06 -0.98 -7.14
CA LYS A 54 33.65 -0.45 -5.89
C LYS A 54 33.86 -1.52 -4.83
N LYS A 55 32.98 -2.54 -4.77
CA LYS A 55 32.95 -3.52 -3.66
C LYS A 55 34.03 -4.62 -3.72
N THR A 56 34.98 -4.59 -4.66
CA THR A 56 35.99 -5.66 -4.85
C THR A 56 37.06 -5.75 -3.73
N VAL A 57 36.98 -4.92 -2.68
CA VAL A 57 38.04 -4.78 -1.65
C VAL A 57 37.62 -5.32 -0.26
N LEU A 58 36.38 -5.78 -0.08
CA LEU A 58 35.90 -6.26 1.23
C LEU A 58 36.40 -7.68 1.57
N SER A 59 36.54 -7.96 2.87
CA SER A 59 36.82 -9.32 3.33
C SER A 59 35.63 -10.25 3.06
N LYS A 60 35.90 -11.55 2.98
CA LYS A 60 34.88 -12.55 2.64
C LYS A 60 33.77 -12.62 3.70
N GLU A 61 34.15 -12.44 4.96
CA GLU A 61 33.24 -12.40 6.11
C GLU A 61 32.29 -11.19 6.04
N GLU A 62 32.82 -9.98 5.79
CA GLU A 62 31.99 -8.77 5.65
C GLU A 62 31.00 -8.87 4.48
N ILE A 63 31.41 -9.48 3.37
CA ILE A 63 30.53 -9.69 2.21
C ILE A 63 29.36 -10.61 2.55
N LEU A 64 29.60 -11.65 3.37
CA LEU A 64 28.56 -12.60 3.73
C LEU A 64 27.47 -11.94 4.58
N ASP A 65 27.86 -11.16 5.58
CA ASP A 65 26.94 -10.46 6.47
C ASP A 65 26.15 -9.39 5.71
N ASP A 66 26.81 -8.63 4.83
CA ASP A 66 26.18 -7.67 3.93
C ASP A 66 25.10 -8.34 3.06
N ILE A 67 25.43 -9.49 2.45
CA ILE A 67 24.49 -10.23 1.59
C ILE A 67 23.30 -10.72 2.39
N GLN A 68 23.54 -11.29 3.59
CA GLN A 68 22.46 -11.77 4.45
C GLN A 68 21.53 -10.62 4.83
N SER A 69 22.07 -9.47 5.27
CA SER A 69 21.27 -8.28 5.60
C SER A 69 20.42 -7.83 4.41
N VAL A 70 21.02 -7.73 3.22
CA VAL A 70 20.31 -7.31 2.00
C VAL A 70 19.21 -8.31 1.62
N LEU A 71 19.44 -9.61 1.81
CA LEU A 71 18.42 -10.64 1.56
C LEU A 71 17.27 -10.52 2.55
N PHE A 72 17.55 -10.33 3.85
CA PHE A 72 16.51 -10.11 4.85
C PHE A 72 15.66 -8.89 4.53
N ASP A 73 16.31 -7.75 4.23
CA ASP A 73 15.61 -6.51 3.86
C ASP A 73 14.74 -6.70 2.61
N PHE A 74 15.24 -7.44 1.62
CA PHE A 74 14.49 -7.76 0.41
C PHE A 74 13.24 -8.61 0.69
N PHE A 75 13.38 -9.68 1.48
CA PHE A 75 12.25 -10.55 1.80
C PHE A 75 11.23 -9.86 2.70
N ASP A 76 11.66 -9.07 3.68
CA ASP A 76 10.76 -8.29 4.55
C ASP A 76 9.95 -7.27 3.74
N MET A 77 10.61 -6.54 2.84
CA MET A 77 9.94 -5.64 1.90
C MET A 77 8.92 -6.38 1.02
N MET A 78 9.29 -7.53 0.46
CA MET A 78 8.40 -8.31 -0.41
C MET A 78 7.18 -8.87 0.35
N GLU A 79 7.39 -9.32 1.59
CA GLU A 79 6.31 -9.80 2.46
C GLU A 79 5.34 -8.67 2.84
N GLY A 80 5.88 -7.49 3.16
CA GLY A 80 5.09 -6.28 3.38
C GLY A 80 4.22 -5.93 2.17
N LEU A 81 4.81 -5.88 0.97
CA LEU A 81 4.09 -5.57 -0.27
C LEU A 81 3.04 -6.63 -0.63
N LEU A 82 3.33 -7.91 -0.37
CA LEU A 82 2.38 -9.01 -0.60
C LEU A 82 1.17 -8.88 0.35
N THR A 83 1.44 -8.63 1.63
CA THR A 83 0.40 -8.47 2.65
C THR A 83 -0.50 -7.27 2.35
N GLU A 84 0.10 -6.14 2.00
CA GLU A 84 -0.60 -4.94 1.58
C GLU A 84 -1.49 -5.23 0.37
N SER A 85 -0.93 -5.82 -0.68
CA SER A 85 -1.66 -6.14 -1.92
C SER A 85 -2.84 -7.11 -1.69
N ILE A 86 -2.66 -8.12 -0.82
CA ILE A 86 -3.74 -9.05 -0.46
C ILE A 86 -4.86 -8.30 0.28
N SER A 87 -4.50 -7.42 1.21
CA SER A 87 -5.47 -6.64 1.99
C SER A 87 -6.26 -5.68 1.11
N GLU A 88 -5.60 -4.97 0.18
CA GLU A 88 -6.23 -4.07 -0.77
C GLU A 88 -7.21 -4.82 -1.67
N GLN A 89 -6.81 -5.99 -2.18
CA GLN A 89 -7.71 -6.82 -2.99
C GLN A 89 -8.93 -7.30 -2.19
N ALA A 90 -8.75 -7.65 -0.91
CA ALA A 90 -9.87 -8.06 -0.07
C ALA A 90 -10.89 -6.91 0.09
N VAL A 91 -10.41 -5.70 0.37
CA VAL A 91 -11.25 -4.49 0.45
C VAL A 91 -11.96 -4.22 -0.87
N LYS A 92 -11.23 -4.27 -1.99
CA LYS A 92 -11.79 -4.05 -3.34
C LYS A 92 -12.92 -5.03 -3.64
N ARG A 93 -12.74 -6.33 -3.33
CA ARG A 93 -13.77 -7.35 -3.52
C ARG A 93 -15.00 -7.09 -2.65
N VAL A 94 -14.83 -6.64 -1.40
CA VAL A 94 -15.94 -6.30 -0.50
C VAL A 94 -16.74 -5.12 -1.06
N ILE A 95 -16.05 -4.09 -1.55
CA ILE A 95 -16.67 -2.92 -2.18
C ILE A 95 -17.44 -3.33 -3.44
N GLU A 96 -16.82 -4.10 -4.33
CA GLU A 96 -17.46 -4.54 -5.58
C GLU A 96 -18.67 -5.44 -5.32
N LYS A 97 -18.61 -6.35 -4.34
CA LYS A 97 -19.68 -7.30 -4.07
C LYS A 97 -20.84 -6.72 -3.25
N ASN A 98 -20.55 -5.85 -2.28
CA ASN A 98 -21.58 -5.39 -1.35
C ASN A 98 -22.01 -3.94 -1.61
N LEU A 99 -21.06 -3.08 -1.96
CA LEU A 99 -21.31 -1.65 -2.07
C LEU A 99 -21.84 -1.29 -3.45
N MET A 100 -21.22 -1.78 -4.54
CA MET A 100 -21.68 -1.43 -5.89
C MET A 100 -23.14 -1.82 -6.17
N PRO A 101 -23.61 -3.04 -5.83
CA PRO A 101 -25.02 -3.38 -6.03
C PRO A 101 -25.97 -2.56 -5.16
N SER A 102 -25.51 -2.10 -3.99
CA SER A 102 -26.30 -1.22 -3.13
C SER A 102 -26.38 0.19 -3.71
N ILE A 103 -25.28 0.71 -4.27
CA ILE A 103 -25.24 1.99 -4.99
C ILE A 103 -26.13 1.92 -6.24
N ASP A 104 -26.08 0.84 -7.01
CA ASP A 104 -26.90 0.67 -8.23
C ASP A 104 -28.40 0.55 -7.91
N LYS A 105 -28.75 0.10 -6.70
CA LYS A 105 -30.13 0.06 -6.19
C LYS A 105 -30.60 1.38 -5.60
N ILE A 106 -29.72 2.37 -5.40
CA ILE A 106 -30.15 3.73 -5.09
C ILE A 106 -30.74 4.26 -6.39
N ASP A 107 -32.06 4.14 -6.49
CA ASP A 107 -32.82 4.63 -7.61
C ASP A 107 -32.56 6.14 -7.74
N SER A 108 -31.88 6.53 -8.82
CA SER A 108 -31.59 7.93 -9.12
C SER A 108 -32.87 8.75 -9.32
N SER A 109 -34.03 8.11 -9.46
CA SER A 109 -35.34 8.79 -9.48
C SER A 109 -35.89 9.11 -8.08
N ILE A 110 -35.39 8.45 -7.02
CA ILE A 110 -35.82 8.66 -5.63
C ILE A 110 -34.89 9.65 -4.91
N CYS A 111 -33.63 9.76 -5.34
CA CYS A 111 -32.78 10.89 -4.96
C CYS A 111 -33.23 12.15 -5.71
N ASP A 112 -34.30 12.76 -5.22
CA ASP A 112 -34.72 14.11 -5.55
C ASP A 112 -33.52 15.07 -5.40
N ASP A 113 -33.27 15.85 -6.45
CA ASP A 113 -32.21 16.87 -6.52
C ASP A 113 -32.33 17.85 -5.33
N GLU A 114 -33.54 18.10 -4.82
CA GLU A 114 -33.85 18.88 -3.64
C GLU A 114 -33.29 18.23 -2.36
N THR A 115 -33.35 16.90 -2.24
CA THR A 115 -32.81 16.17 -1.07
C THR A 115 -31.28 16.20 -1.08
N VAL A 116 -30.66 16.10 -2.26
CA VAL A 116 -29.21 16.26 -2.42
C VAL A 116 -28.80 17.69 -2.12
N ARG A 117 -29.50 18.69 -2.67
CA ARG A 117 -29.23 20.12 -2.42
C ARG A 117 -29.39 20.47 -0.94
N PHE A 118 -30.46 20.01 -0.29
CA PHE A 118 -30.70 20.20 1.14
C PHE A 118 -29.60 19.56 1.99
N SER A 119 -29.12 18.38 1.60
CA SER A 119 -28.01 17.72 2.30
C SER A 119 -26.69 18.47 2.12
N ILE A 120 -26.43 19.02 0.93
CA ILE A 120 -25.28 19.87 0.66
C ILE A 120 -25.35 21.16 1.48
N GLU A 121 -26.47 21.88 1.44
CA GLU A 121 -26.69 23.10 2.23
C GLU A 121 -26.52 22.83 3.73
N LYS A 122 -27.15 21.77 4.25
CA LYS A 122 -27.05 21.39 5.66
C LYS A 122 -25.63 21.02 6.09
N THR A 123 -24.84 20.41 5.20
CA THR A 123 -23.45 20.05 5.49
C THR A 123 -22.54 21.27 5.37
N ALA A 124 -22.78 22.16 4.39
CA ALA A 124 -22.07 23.43 4.25
C ALA A 124 -22.30 24.35 5.46
N SER A 125 -23.54 24.48 5.94
CA SER A 125 -23.85 25.29 7.13
C SER A 125 -23.22 24.72 8.41
N LYS A 126 -23.09 23.39 8.53
CA LYS A 126 -22.37 22.78 9.66
C LYS A 126 -20.86 23.00 9.58
N LEU A 127 -20.30 23.02 8.36
CA LEU A 127 -18.90 23.30 8.14
C LEU A 127 -18.58 24.76 8.46
N GLU A 128 -19.39 25.70 7.99
CA GLU A 128 -19.22 27.14 8.23
C GLU A 128 -19.32 27.49 9.73
N ASN A 129 -20.26 26.88 10.46
CA ASN A 129 -20.36 27.03 11.92
C ASN A 129 -19.17 26.43 12.71
N ASN A 130 -18.46 25.46 12.13
CA ASN A 130 -17.24 24.92 12.75
C ASN A 130 -16.02 25.81 12.47
N TYR A 131 -15.96 26.49 11.32
CA TYR A 131 -14.90 27.47 11.03
C TYR A 131 -14.99 28.71 11.93
N VAL A 132 -16.21 29.20 12.21
CA VAL A 132 -16.40 30.37 13.10
C VAL A 132 -15.97 30.11 14.55
N ASN A 133 -15.85 28.84 14.98
CA ASN A 133 -15.35 28.47 16.30
C ASN A 133 -13.85 28.12 16.34
N ALA A 134 -13.18 27.99 15.19
CA ALA A 134 -11.76 27.66 15.10
C ALA A 134 -10.83 28.89 14.99
N ASP A 135 -11.37 30.07 14.67
CA ASP A 135 -10.59 31.29 14.42
C ASP A 135 -10.08 32.02 15.69
N ASN A 136 -10.37 31.51 16.89
CA ASN A 136 -9.80 32.07 18.12
C ASN A 136 -8.48 31.43 18.55
N ASN A 137 -7.95 30.42 17.84
CA ASN A 137 -6.70 29.80 18.27
C ASN A 137 -5.93 29.03 17.18
N CYS A 138 -5.52 29.69 16.08
CA CYS A 138 -4.41 29.18 15.26
C CYS A 138 -3.83 30.27 14.35
N ARG A 139 -2.83 30.99 14.88
CA ARG A 139 -1.92 31.79 14.10
C ARG A 139 -0.83 30.86 13.57
N LEU A 140 -0.96 30.40 12.33
CA LEU A 140 0.09 29.64 11.64
C LEU A 140 0.56 30.42 10.41
N ASP A 141 1.87 30.66 10.40
CA ASP A 141 2.64 31.27 9.32
C ASP A 141 2.42 30.54 8.00
N GLY A 142 2.24 31.32 6.95
CA GLY A 142 2.20 30.82 5.59
C GLY A 142 3.58 30.35 5.15
N THR A 143 3.65 29.11 4.68
CA THR A 143 4.53 28.71 3.56
C THR A 143 4.23 27.27 3.14
N LEU A 144 4.24 27.07 1.82
CA LEU A 144 4.46 25.80 1.09
C LEU A 144 3.29 24.82 0.96
N ILE A 145 2.51 24.98 -0.11
CA ILE A 145 2.06 23.85 -0.93
C ILE A 145 2.30 24.22 -2.39
N GLU A 146 3.35 23.66 -2.99
CA GLU A 146 3.51 23.66 -4.43
C GLU A 146 3.91 22.26 -4.91
N ASN A 147 3.23 21.83 -5.97
CA ASN A 147 3.62 20.83 -6.96
C ASN A 147 3.28 19.34 -6.72
N TYR A 148 2.08 18.96 -7.21
CA TYR A 148 1.83 17.63 -7.80
C TYR A 148 1.34 17.80 -9.25
N PRO A 149 1.98 17.17 -10.26
CA PRO A 149 1.55 17.28 -11.65
C PRO A 149 0.33 16.40 -11.93
N ALA A 150 -0.77 17.05 -12.31
CA ALA A 150 -2.01 16.39 -12.71
C ALA A 150 -1.94 15.89 -14.15
N THR A 151 -2.00 14.57 -14.34
CA THR A 151 -2.47 13.98 -15.61
C THR A 151 -3.97 14.22 -15.72
N LYS A 152 -4.35 15.28 -16.45
CA LYS A 152 -5.76 15.65 -16.68
C LYS A 152 -6.43 14.66 -17.62
N LYS A 153 -6.95 13.55 -17.08
CA LYS A 153 -8.22 13.01 -17.59
C LYS A 153 -9.32 13.92 -17.06
N GLU A 154 -10.18 14.40 -17.95
CA GLU A 154 -11.35 15.20 -17.60
C GLU A 154 -12.33 14.32 -16.81
N ILE A 155 -12.11 14.28 -15.50
CA ILE A 155 -12.97 13.62 -14.54
C ILE A 155 -14.24 14.47 -14.49
N THR A 156 -15.35 13.92 -14.98
CA THR A 156 -16.66 14.60 -14.93
C THR A 156 -16.97 14.98 -13.48
N SER A 157 -17.73 16.07 -13.27
CA SER A 157 -18.12 16.54 -11.94
C SER A 157 -18.71 15.41 -11.07
N LYS A 158 -19.47 14.50 -11.70
CA LYS A 158 -20.05 13.29 -11.09
C LYS A 158 -18.98 12.32 -10.55
N GLU A 159 -17.93 12.10 -11.32
CA GLU A 159 -16.83 11.18 -10.97
C GLU A 159 -15.98 11.76 -9.82
N LYS A 160 -15.82 13.09 -9.76
CA LYS A 160 -15.14 13.78 -8.66
C LYS A 160 -15.95 13.71 -7.36
N ALA A 161 -17.27 13.91 -7.43
CA ALA A 161 -18.17 13.77 -6.29
C ALA A 161 -18.18 12.33 -5.76
N LYS A 162 -18.20 11.33 -6.65
CA LYS A 162 -18.12 9.91 -6.27
C LYS A 162 -16.82 9.59 -5.52
N LYS A 163 -15.67 10.10 -5.99
CA LYS A 163 -14.38 9.91 -5.29
C LYS A 163 -14.37 10.52 -3.90
N ILE A 164 -14.87 11.75 -3.75
CA ILE A 164 -14.92 12.46 -2.47
C ILE A 164 -15.84 11.72 -1.47
N LEU A 165 -17.03 11.30 -1.93
CA LEU A 165 -17.96 10.54 -1.09
C LEU A 165 -17.35 9.21 -0.63
N MET A 166 -16.68 8.50 -1.54
CA MET A 166 -16.06 7.20 -1.25
C MET A 166 -14.92 7.34 -0.23
N SER A 167 -14.06 8.35 -0.37
CA SER A 167 -12.99 8.60 0.60
C SER A 167 -13.52 8.92 1.99
N GLU A 168 -14.64 9.65 2.08
CA GLU A 168 -15.20 10.04 3.38
C GLU A 168 -15.94 8.90 4.08
N LEU A 169 -16.61 8.04 3.32
CA LEU A 169 -17.20 6.80 3.86
C LEU A 169 -16.13 5.86 4.42
N LEU A 170 -14.99 5.72 3.74
CA LEU A 170 -13.89 4.86 4.19
C LEU A 170 -13.23 5.38 5.47
N LYS A 171 -13.08 6.71 5.64
CA LYS A 171 -12.52 7.30 6.87
C LYS A 171 -13.33 6.97 8.13
N HIS A 172 -14.65 6.84 8.00
CA HIS A 172 -15.55 6.64 9.14
C HIS A 172 -16.01 5.18 9.31
N TRP A 173 -15.69 4.31 8.35
CA TRP A 173 -16.08 2.91 8.42
C TRP A 173 -15.20 2.14 9.41
N LYS A 174 -15.75 1.78 10.57
CA LYS A 174 -15.16 0.82 11.49
C LYS A 174 -15.85 -0.54 11.29
N PRO A 175 -15.16 -1.57 10.77
CA PRO A 175 -15.75 -2.89 10.66
C PRO A 175 -16.10 -3.39 12.06
N LYS A 176 -17.38 -3.65 12.32
CA LYS A 176 -17.80 -4.35 13.53
C LYS A 176 -17.31 -5.80 13.40
N GLY A 177 -16.28 -6.16 14.15
CA GLY A 177 -15.78 -7.52 14.21
C GLY A 177 -16.92 -8.48 14.45
N LYS A 178 -17.03 -9.52 13.62
CA LYS A 178 -17.95 -10.63 13.87
C LYS A 178 -17.50 -11.29 15.17
N SER A 179 -18.30 -11.17 16.22
CA SER A 179 -18.17 -11.99 17.42
C SER A 179 -18.25 -13.44 16.96
N VAL A 180 -17.13 -14.15 17.10
CA VAL A 180 -17.07 -15.61 16.95
C VAL A 180 -17.99 -16.16 18.05
N LEU A 181 -19.18 -16.60 17.65
CA LEU A 181 -20.04 -17.44 18.49
C LEU A 181 -19.44 -18.84 18.41
N ASN A 182 -18.82 -19.25 19.52
CA ASN A 182 -18.35 -20.61 19.78
C ASN A 182 -19.49 -21.62 19.75
#